data_AF-A0A1F8NGM4-F1
#
_entry.id   AF-A0A1F8NGM4-F1
#
_cell.length_a   1.000
_cell.length_b   1.000
_cell.length_c   1.000
_cell.angle_alpha   90.00
_cell.angle_beta   90.00
_cell.angle_gamma   90.00
#
_symmetry.space_group_name_H-M   'P 1'
#
loop_
_entity.id
_entity.type
_entity.pdbx_description
1 polymer ?
#
loop_
_entity_poly.entity_id
_entity_poly.type
_entity_poly.pdbx_seq_one_letter_code
_entity_poly.pdbx_strand_id
1 'polypeptide(L)'
;MNANAKTVAADELRVRYGFWVVVIGLAIVGIVFVVAILKWTTAADVATAVGSLTGVVGTIVGAFFGVQVGSSGKEKAEADRATAENKAMSFAAELPPELAKKVLSKF
;
A
#
# COMPACT_ATOMS: atom_id res chain seq x y z
N MET A 1 -8.76 -15.65 -26.24
CA MET A 1 -8.90 -15.19 -24.85
C MET A 1 -7.69 -14.31 -24.55
N ASN A 2 -7.91 -13.00 -24.39
CA ASN A 2 -6.90 -11.97 -24.61
C ASN A 2 -5.99 -11.82 -23.38
N ALA A 3 -4.68 -11.62 -23.58
CA ALA A 3 -3.69 -11.55 -22.50
C ALA A 3 -4.01 -10.47 -21.44
N ASN A 4 -4.67 -9.39 -21.85
CA ASN A 4 -5.11 -8.29 -20.99
C ASN A 4 -6.21 -8.71 -19.98
N ALA A 5 -7.08 -9.65 -20.34
CA ALA A 5 -8.09 -10.16 -19.40
C ALA A 5 -7.47 -11.07 -18.31
N LYS A 6 -6.34 -11.74 -18.63
CA LYS A 6 -5.62 -12.56 -17.65
C LYS A 6 -4.90 -11.72 -16.60
N THR A 7 -4.34 -10.57 -16.98
CA THR A 7 -3.60 -9.69 -16.06
C THR A 7 -4.52 -9.01 -15.07
N VAL A 8 -5.65 -8.45 -15.55
CA VAL A 8 -6.65 -7.80 -14.68
C VAL A 8 -7.27 -8.79 -13.69
N ALA A 9 -7.63 -9.98 -14.16
CA ALA A 9 -8.16 -11.02 -13.28
C ALA A 9 -7.13 -11.52 -12.25
N ALA A 10 -5.85 -11.61 -12.62
CA ALA A 10 -4.79 -12.03 -11.70
C ALA A 10 -4.51 -10.95 -10.63
N ASP A 11 -4.53 -9.67 -10.99
CA ASP A 11 -4.33 -8.59 -10.03
C ASP A 11 -5.50 -8.47 -9.04
N GLU A 12 -6.74 -8.60 -9.52
CA GLU A 12 -7.93 -8.64 -8.66
C GLU A 12 -7.89 -9.83 -7.69
N LEU A 13 -7.47 -11.01 -8.17
CA LEU A 13 -7.30 -12.18 -7.33
C LEU A 13 -6.23 -11.96 -6.27
N ARG A 14 -5.07 -11.38 -6.64
CA ARG A 14 -3.96 -11.12 -5.71
C ARG A 14 -4.36 -10.16 -4.59
N VAL A 15 -5.09 -9.10 -4.92
CA VAL A 15 -5.61 -8.14 -3.93
C VAL A 15 -6.61 -8.82 -3.00
N ARG A 16 -7.55 -9.60 -3.56
CA ARG A 16 -8.59 -10.28 -2.78
C ARG A 16 -8.04 -11.37 -1.86
N TYR A 17 -7.05 -12.13 -2.33
CA TYR A 17 -6.34 -13.11 -1.50
C TYR A 17 -5.46 -12.45 -0.45
N GLY A 18 -4.76 -11.37 -0.78
CA GLY A 18 -3.96 -10.60 0.18
C GLY A 18 -4.79 -10.07 1.34
N PHE A 19 -5.97 -9.52 1.05
CA PHE A 19 -6.93 -9.10 2.07
C PHE A 19 -7.39 -10.28 2.95
N TRP A 20 -7.77 -11.40 2.34
CA TRP A 20 -8.22 -12.59 3.08
C TRP A 20 -7.12 -13.21 3.95
N VAL A 21 -5.86 -13.19 3.50
CA VAL A 21 -4.71 -13.65 4.31
C VAL A 21 -4.56 -12.81 5.57
N VAL A 22 -4.73 -11.49 5.47
CA VAL A 22 -4.68 -10.62 6.65
C VAL A 22 -5.86 -10.86 7.58
N VAL A 23 -7.08 -10.98 7.04
CA VAL A 23 -8.28 -11.25 7.86
C VAL A 23 -8.14 -12.58 8.60
N ILE A 24 -7.68 -13.64 7.93
CA ILE A 24 -7.41 -14.94 8.57
C ILE A 24 -6.30 -14.81 9.62
N GLY A 25 -5.20 -14.10 9.30
CA GLY A 25 -4.09 -13.90 10.24
C GLY A 25 -4.55 -13.19 11.51
N LEU A 26 -5.33 -12.12 11.38
CA LEU A 26 -5.90 -11.39 12.51
C LEU A 26 -6.88 -12.27 13.31
N ALA A 27 -7.72 -13.05 12.62
CA ALA A 27 -8.63 -13.97 13.28
C ALA A 27 -7.88 -15.04 14.10
N ILE A 28 -6.78 -15.59 13.57
CA ILE A 28 -5.92 -16.54 14.28
C ILE A 28 -5.33 -15.87 15.53
N VAL A 29 -4.85 -14.63 15.43
CA VAL A 29 -4.36 -13.89 16.62
C VAL A 29 -5.44 -13.73 17.66
N GLY A 30 -6.65 -13.33 17.26
CA GLY A 30 -7.80 -13.19 18.15
C GLY A 30 -8.16 -14.51 18.83
N ILE A 31 -8.16 -15.63 18.09
CA ILE A 31 -8.44 -16.96 18.64
C ILE A 31 -7.36 -17.36 19.65
N VAL A 32 -6.08 -17.20 19.32
CA VAL A 32 -4.98 -17.51 20.25
C VAL A 32 -5.07 -16.64 21.50
N PHE A 33 -5.40 -15.36 21.37
CA PHE A 33 -5.63 -14.44 22.49
C PHE A 33 -6.76 -14.93 23.41
N VAL A 34 -7.91 -15.30 22.84
CA VAL A 34 -9.05 -15.82 23.61
C VAL A 34 -8.69 -17.11 24.32
N VAL A 35 -8.05 -18.06 23.63
CA VAL A 35 -7.58 -19.31 24.24
C VAL A 35 -6.56 -19.05 25.35
N ALA A 36 -5.66 -18.09 25.15
CA ALA A 36 -4.66 -17.74 26.16
C ALA A 36 -5.29 -17.20 27.44
N ILE A 37 -6.27 -16.30 27.33
CA ILE A 37 -7.01 -15.76 28.48
C ILE A 37 -7.80 -16.85 29.20
N LEU A 38 -8.40 -17.78 28.45
CA LEU A 38 -9.19 -18.87 29.06
C LEU A 38 -8.31 -19.93 29.75
N LYS A 39 -7.06 -20.10 29.31
CA LYS A 39 -6.17 -21.17 29.78
C LYS A 39 -5.16 -20.70 30.83
N TRP A 40 -4.77 -19.43 30.83
CA TRP A 40 -3.78 -18.88 31.77
C TRP A 40 -4.36 -17.73 32.59
N THR A 41 -4.24 -17.84 33.93
CA THR A 41 -4.70 -16.81 34.88
C THR A 41 -3.67 -15.71 35.12
N THR A 42 -2.41 -15.94 34.74
CA THR A 42 -1.31 -15.00 34.92
C THR A 42 -1.19 -14.08 33.71
N ALA A 43 -1.39 -12.78 33.92
CA ALA A 43 -1.34 -11.77 32.86
C ALA A 43 -0.01 -11.72 32.09
N ALA A 44 1.11 -12.07 32.75
CA ALA A 44 2.44 -12.09 32.14
C ALA A 44 2.58 -13.14 31.02
N ASP A 45 2.02 -14.34 31.21
CA ASP A 45 2.10 -15.42 30.23
C ASP A 45 1.24 -15.12 29.00
N VAL A 46 0.04 -14.57 29.24
CA VAL A 46 -0.86 -14.10 28.18
C VAL A 46 -0.22 -12.97 27.40
N ALA A 47 0.32 -11.94 28.07
CA ALA A 47 0.96 -10.81 27.41
C ALA A 47 2.17 -11.22 26.56
N THR A 48 2.97 -12.19 27.03
CA THR A 48 4.14 -12.69 26.29
C THR A 48 3.71 -13.44 25.02
N ALA A 49 2.74 -14.35 25.12
CA ALA A 49 2.23 -15.10 23.97
C ALA A 49 1.57 -14.19 22.93
N VAL A 50 0.77 -13.23 23.40
CA VAL A 50 0.02 -12.30 22.55
C VAL A 50 0.95 -11.27 21.92
N GLY A 51 1.92 -10.76 22.66
CA GLY A 51 2.92 -9.81 22.16
C GLY A 51 3.77 -10.41 21.04
N SER A 52 4.24 -11.66 21.23
CA SER A 52 4.95 -12.42 20.20
C SER A 52 4.14 -12.52 18.90
N LEU A 53 2.87 -12.94 19.02
CA LEU A 53 2.01 -13.17 17.86
C LEU A 53 1.61 -11.86 17.17
N THR A 54 1.33 -10.82 17.96
CA THR A 54 1.00 -9.47 17.46
C THR A 54 2.16 -8.88 16.68
N GLY A 55 3.41 -9.09 17.14
CA GLY A 55 4.61 -8.63 16.44
C GLY A 55 4.73 -9.27 15.05
N VAL A 56 4.63 -10.61 14.97
CA VAL A 56 4.73 -11.34 13.70
C VAL A 56 3.63 -10.91 12.74
N VAL A 57 2.37 -10.86 13.20
CA VAL A 57 1.24 -10.48 12.36
C VAL A 57 1.33 -9.01 11.96
N GLY A 58 1.68 -8.11 12.87
CA GLY A 58 1.88 -6.70 12.57
C GLY A 58 2.96 -6.46 11.51
N THR A 59 4.07 -7.20 11.55
CA THR A 59 5.12 -7.14 10.53
C THR A 59 4.62 -7.64 9.17
N ILE A 60 3.92 -8.78 9.12
CA ILE A 60 3.39 -9.34 7.87
C ILE A 60 2.36 -8.38 7.25
N VAL A 61 1.42 -7.88 8.06
CA VAL A 61 0.39 -6.93 7.65
C VAL A 61 1.03 -5.62 7.17
N GLY A 62 1.97 -5.07 7.93
CA GLY A 62 2.69 -3.85 7.58
C GLY A 62 3.50 -3.98 6.30
N ALA A 63 4.17 -5.12 6.07
CA ALA A 63 4.89 -5.38 4.83
C ALA A 63 3.94 -5.50 3.63
N PHE A 64 2.83 -6.22 3.79
CA PHE A 64 1.87 -6.48 2.71
C PHE A 64 1.16 -5.18 2.28
N PHE A 65 0.60 -4.45 3.23
CA PHE A 65 -0.07 -3.18 2.94
C PHE A 65 0.90 -2.04 2.67
N GLY A 66 2.09 -2.03 3.26
CA GLY A 66 3.13 -1.05 2.96
C GLY A 66 3.55 -1.09 1.49
N VAL A 67 3.71 -2.29 0.93
CA VAL A 67 4.03 -2.46 -0.49
C VAL A 67 2.84 -2.14 -1.39
N GLN A 68 1.65 -2.64 -1.08
CA GLN A 68 0.45 -2.47 -1.93
C GLN A 68 -0.10 -1.04 -1.93
N VAL A 69 -0.22 -0.41 -0.75
CA VAL A 69 -0.69 0.97 -0.61
C VAL A 69 0.40 1.94 -1.09
N GLY A 70 1.68 1.63 -0.81
CA GLY A 70 2.82 2.40 -1.29
C GLY A 70 2.94 2.41 -2.82
N SER A 71 2.76 1.26 -3.48
CA SER A 71 2.82 1.19 -4.95
C SER A 71 1.66 1.91 -5.62
N SER A 72 0.44 1.78 -5.08
CA SER A 72 -0.75 2.45 -5.60
C SER A 72 -0.64 3.98 -5.49
N GLY A 73 -0.08 4.48 -4.37
CA GLY A 73 0.20 5.90 -4.19
C GLY A 73 1.29 6.42 -5.14
N LYS A 74 2.34 5.62 -5.35
CA LYS A 74 3.41 5.94 -6.30
C LYS A 74 2.90 6.02 -7.74
N GLU A 75 2.10 5.06 -8.18
CA GLU A 75 1.52 5.04 -9.52
C GLU A 75 0.62 6.26 -9.77
N LYS A 76 -0.24 6.61 -8.79
CA LYS A 76 -1.06 7.82 -8.88
C LYS A 76 -0.20 9.09 -8.94
N ALA A 77 0.84 9.18 -8.12
CA ALA A 77 1.75 10.33 -8.14
C ALA A 77 2.52 10.46 -9.46
N GLU A 78 2.93 9.34 -10.06
CA GLU A 78 3.56 9.32 -11.38
C GLU A 78 2.58 9.74 -12.49
N ALA A 79 1.32 9.30 -12.44
CA ALA A 79 0.30 9.72 -13.40
C ALA A 79 -0.03 11.22 -13.29
N ASP A 80 -0.15 11.74 -12.07
CA ASP A 80 -0.37 13.17 -11.82
C ASP A 80 0.84 14.00 -12.30
N ARG A 81 2.06 13.49 -12.07
CA ARG A 81 3.30 14.11 -12.56
C ARG A 81 3.37 14.13 -14.07
N ALA A 82 3.09 13.02 -14.75
CA ALA A 82 3.07 12.96 -16.21
C ALA A 82 2.04 13.95 -16.82
N THR A 83 0.89 14.10 -16.16
CA THR A 83 -0.13 15.07 -16.56
C THR A 83 0.36 16.52 -16.37
N ALA A 84 1.03 16.81 -15.25
CA ALA A 84 1.62 18.11 -15.00
C ALA A 84 2.75 18.45 -15.99
N GLU A 85 3.61 17.47 -16.30
CA GLU A 85 4.69 17.61 -17.28
C GLU A 85 4.13 17.87 -18.69
N ASN A 86 3.10 17.14 -19.12
CA ASN A 86 2.43 17.38 -20.40
C ASN A 86 1.80 18.78 -20.48
N LYS A 87 1.14 19.24 -19.41
CA LYS A 87 0.60 20.62 -19.36
C LYS A 87 1.71 21.67 -19.37
N ALA A 88 2.81 21.42 -18.65
CA ALA A 88 3.96 22.32 -18.65
C ALA A 88 4.60 22.40 -20.05
N MET A 89 4.73 21.26 -20.74
CA MET A 89 5.23 21.20 -22.12
C MET A 89 4.30 21.91 -23.11
N SER A 90 2.97 21.77 -22.98
CA SER A 90 2.03 22.49 -23.85
C SER A 90 2.11 24.01 -23.64
N PHE A 91 2.18 24.47 -22.38
CA PHE A 91 2.38 25.89 -22.09
C PHE A 91 3.74 26.41 -22.57
N ALA A 92 4.80 25.61 -22.44
CA ALA A 92 6.12 25.95 -22.94
C ALA A 92 6.17 26.07 -24.47
N ALA A 93 5.40 25.25 -25.19
CA ALA A 93 5.29 25.30 -26.65
C ALA A 93 4.54 26.56 -27.15
N GLU A 94 3.62 27.10 -26.35
CA GLU A 94 2.85 28.30 -26.68
C GLU A 94 3.49 29.61 -26.17
N LEU A 95 4.57 29.51 -25.37
CA LEU A 95 5.20 30.66 -24.70
C LEU A 95 6.10 31.46 -25.67
N PRO A 96 5.93 32.80 -25.76
CA PRO A 96 6.86 33.67 -26.48
C PRO A 96 8.27 33.65 -25.84
N PRO A 97 9.34 33.74 -26.64
CA PRO A 97 10.73 33.62 -26.17
C PRO A 97 11.14 34.68 -25.12
N GLU A 98 10.51 35.85 -25.13
CA GLU A 98 10.68 36.92 -24.13
C GLU A 98 10.16 36.51 -22.74
N LEU A 99 8.99 35.83 -22.67
CA LEU A 99 8.42 35.36 -21.41
C LEU A 99 9.13 34.09 -20.90
N ALA A 100 9.58 33.21 -21.80
CA ALA A 100 10.32 32.00 -21.44
C ALA A 100 11.60 32.31 -20.63
N LYS A 101 12.38 33.33 -21.04
CA LYS A 101 13.57 33.76 -20.28
C LYS A 101 13.24 34.26 -18.87
N LYS A 102 12.12 34.98 -18.71
CA LYS A 102 11.69 35.54 -17.42
C LYS A 102 11.19 34.46 -16.44
N VAL A 103 10.60 33.38 -16.97
CA VAL A 103 10.16 32.23 -16.16
C VAL A 103 11.38 31.42 -15.71
N LEU A 104 12.32 31.13 -16.62
CA LEU A 104 13.55 30.40 -16.31
C LEU A 104 14.47 31.11 -15.32
N SER A 105 14.51 32.45 -15.31
CA SER A 105 15.33 33.21 -14.36
C SER A 105 14.75 33.27 -12.94
N LYS A 106 13.55 32.73 -12.71
CA LYS A 106 12.84 32.78 -11.43
C LYS A 106 12.85 31.43 -10.68
N PHE A 107 13.37 30.39 -11.31
CA PHE A 107 13.72 29.10 -10.70
C PHE A 107 15.21 29.06 -10.40
#